data_AF-A0A6G0SQT5-F1
#
_entry.id   AF-A0A6G0SQT5-F1
#
_cell.length_a   1.000
_cell.length_b   1.000
_cell.length_c   1.000
_cell.angle_alpha   90.00
_cell.angle_beta   90.00
_cell.angle_gamma   90.00
#
_symmetry.space_group_name_H-M   'P 1'
#
loop_
_entity.id
_entity.type
_entity.pdbx_description
1 polymer ?
#
loop_
_entity_poly.entity_id
_entity_poly.type
_entity_poly.pdbx_seq_one_letter_code
_entity_poly.pdbx_strand_id
1 'polypeptide(L)'
;MAEEAAPAVAAPIEAAEKKSRPPPHFEDEEGLFKTVCRSFMRNKKCTRPGCKFVHDKQLCLYFWKSGDCKFGDECRRNHFVTVPDPNAKEEEVAAAASGGEEEEKKKKPQAKKGKDKKPKDKEAKPKGDKPKNDAPKETEKQEADKKNKKKKKNERRQPTKKNTENFEPMTKPVDLRITYDLGSKDEKFSTPLTARDVVLVPNLFSDFKKGELYAKLMHELDNCGIPREQHWKAKCPTFDLVTDRLKEFFSLDIKATRFNWYKDTSQWKPFHFDAAAVKPHIAAIQNFTVGISFGATRDAAFEHAESKTVVSMPQPDGCVYAFAKDTNVIWRHGILQDVPVRDEGRISVIAWGWVDNMVDVTAPAAAAS
;
A
#
# COMPACT_ATOMS: atom_id res chain seq x y z
N MET A 1 -51.30 67.21 -37.67
CA MET A 1 -49.98 66.54 -37.75
C MET A 1 -49.13 67.13 -36.65
N ALA A 2 -48.73 66.31 -35.68
CA ALA A 2 -47.78 66.67 -34.63
C ALA A 2 -47.08 65.36 -34.22
N GLU A 3 -45.76 65.44 -34.10
CA GLU A 3 -44.82 64.32 -34.04
C GLU A 3 -44.70 63.74 -32.62
N GLU A 4 -43.98 62.62 -32.51
CA GLU A 4 -43.63 61.94 -31.26
C GLU A 4 -42.98 62.85 -30.21
N ALA A 5 -43.28 62.56 -28.94
CA ALA A 5 -42.35 62.74 -27.84
C ALA A 5 -42.51 61.57 -26.85
N ALA A 6 -41.53 60.67 -26.80
CA ALA A 6 -41.58 59.48 -25.96
C ALA A 6 -41.33 59.80 -24.47
N PRO A 7 -42.11 59.22 -23.53
CA PRO A 7 -41.74 59.21 -22.12
C PRO A 7 -40.71 58.10 -21.84
N ALA A 8 -39.69 58.42 -21.05
CA ALA A 8 -38.56 57.53 -20.78
C ALA A 8 -38.99 56.24 -20.04
N VAL A 9 -38.49 55.09 -20.51
CA VAL A 9 -38.64 53.81 -19.82
C VAL A 9 -37.74 53.79 -18.58
N ALA A 10 -38.35 53.72 -17.40
CA ALA A 10 -37.62 53.53 -16.15
C ALA A 10 -37.04 52.10 -16.10
N ALA A 11 -35.73 51.99 -15.88
CA ALA A 11 -35.07 50.70 -15.73
C ALA A 11 -35.56 49.96 -14.47
N PRO A 12 -35.78 48.62 -14.54
CA PRO A 12 -36.08 47.84 -13.34
C PRO A 12 -34.91 47.91 -12.35
N ILE A 13 -35.23 48.17 -11.09
CA ILE A 13 -34.25 48.16 -10.00
C ILE A 13 -33.80 46.71 -9.78
N GLU A 14 -32.54 46.42 -10.11
CA GLU A 14 -31.94 45.13 -9.77
C GLU A 14 -31.99 44.94 -8.25
N ALA A 15 -32.70 43.91 -7.81
CA ALA A 15 -32.70 43.51 -6.42
C ALA A 15 -31.29 43.02 -6.07
N ALA A 16 -30.52 43.85 -5.36
CA ALA A 16 -29.16 43.55 -4.97
C ALA A 16 -29.11 42.20 -4.24
N GLU A 17 -28.57 41.17 -4.91
CA GLU A 17 -28.35 39.88 -4.30
C GLU A 17 -27.51 40.08 -3.04
N LYS A 18 -28.05 39.61 -1.91
CA LYS A 18 -27.26 39.46 -0.68
C LYS A 18 -26.15 38.48 -1.01
N LYS A 19 -24.94 38.99 -1.30
CA LYS A 19 -23.73 38.19 -1.50
C LYS A 19 -23.63 37.17 -0.38
N SER A 20 -24.03 35.94 -0.67
CA SER A 20 -23.88 34.83 0.25
C SER A 20 -22.38 34.71 0.50
N ARG A 21 -22.00 34.61 1.78
CA ARG A 21 -20.59 34.34 2.08
C ARG A 21 -20.24 33.02 1.40
N PRO A 22 -19.14 32.94 0.61
CA PRO A 22 -18.73 31.68 0.02
C PRO A 22 -18.61 30.63 1.14
N PRO A 23 -19.03 29.38 0.89
CA PRO A 23 -19.05 28.35 1.93
C PRO A 23 -17.65 28.23 2.57
N PRO A 24 -17.57 28.02 3.89
CA PRO A 24 -16.31 28.17 4.64
C PRO A 24 -15.27 27.07 4.38
N HIS A 25 -15.64 26.09 3.55
CA HIS A 25 -14.90 24.93 3.07
C HIS A 25 -15.61 24.41 1.80
N PHE A 26 -14.92 23.57 1.02
CA PHE A 26 -15.56 22.72 0.01
C PHE A 26 -16.62 21.80 0.64
N GLU A 27 -17.73 21.57 -0.05
CA GLU A 27 -18.69 20.53 0.31
C GLU A 27 -18.53 19.37 -0.68
N ASP A 28 -17.87 18.32 -0.22
CA ASP A 28 -17.89 17.01 -0.86
C ASP A 28 -19.27 16.35 -0.74
N GLU A 29 -19.67 15.56 -1.74
CA GLU A 29 -20.97 14.83 -1.72
C GLU A 29 -21.12 13.94 -0.48
N GLU A 30 -20.00 13.43 0.04
CA GLU A 30 -19.93 12.56 1.22
C GLU A 30 -19.83 13.35 2.55
N GLY A 31 -19.57 14.65 2.50
CA GLY A 31 -19.52 15.54 3.66
C GLY A 31 -18.36 15.31 4.66
N LEU A 32 -17.33 14.53 4.33
CA LEU A 32 -16.18 14.26 5.21
C LEU A 32 -15.47 15.54 5.63
N PHE A 33 -15.36 16.56 4.75
CA PHE A 33 -14.67 17.81 5.10
C PHE A 33 -15.40 18.65 6.17
N LYS A 34 -16.66 18.33 6.48
CA LYS A 34 -17.42 18.92 7.60
C LYS A 34 -16.93 18.41 8.97
N THR A 35 -16.25 17.26 9.01
CA THR A 35 -15.67 16.67 10.23
C THR A 35 -14.33 17.29 10.64
N VAL A 36 -13.72 18.12 9.77
CA VAL A 36 -12.39 18.72 10.00
C VAL A 36 -12.48 19.98 10.87
N CYS A 37 -11.54 20.12 11.82
CA CYS A 37 -11.53 21.24 12.74
C CYS A 37 -11.14 22.57 12.05
N ARG A 38 -12.14 23.43 11.82
CA ARG A 38 -11.98 24.77 11.20
C ARG A 38 -10.93 25.66 11.87
N SER A 39 -10.85 25.64 13.21
CA SER A 39 -9.85 26.42 13.97
C SER A 39 -8.44 25.89 13.77
N PHE A 40 -8.29 24.57 13.67
CA PHE A 40 -7.01 23.93 13.44
C PHE A 40 -6.51 24.16 12.00
N MET A 41 -7.36 24.02 10.98
CA MET A 41 -6.96 24.28 9.61
C MET A 41 -6.48 25.73 9.40
N ARG A 42 -7.16 26.70 10.01
CA ARG A 42 -6.79 28.13 9.89
C ARG A 42 -5.51 28.48 10.65
N ASN A 43 -5.36 28.01 11.89
CA ASN A 43 -4.31 28.51 12.81
C ASN A 43 -3.28 27.45 13.24
N LYS A 44 -3.38 26.21 12.76
CA LYS A 44 -2.61 25.00 13.16
C LYS A 44 -2.60 24.70 14.67
N LYS A 45 -3.51 25.33 15.42
CA LYS A 45 -3.65 25.24 16.88
C LYS A 45 -5.14 25.27 17.22
N CYS A 46 -5.63 24.23 17.88
CA CYS A 46 -6.97 24.21 18.44
C CYS A 46 -6.87 24.43 19.95
N THR A 47 -7.62 25.41 20.48
CA THR A 47 -7.64 25.75 21.92
C THR A 47 -8.67 24.95 22.72
N ARG A 48 -9.40 24.03 22.07
CA ARG A 48 -10.41 23.18 22.72
C ARG A 48 -9.78 21.88 23.24
N PRO A 49 -9.72 21.63 24.56
CA PRO A 49 -9.39 20.30 25.06
C PRO A 49 -10.47 19.32 24.63
N GLY A 50 -10.09 18.16 24.07
CA GLY A 50 -11.05 17.15 23.60
C GLY A 50 -11.89 17.57 22.38
N CYS A 51 -11.29 18.25 21.39
CA CYS A 51 -11.98 18.64 20.16
C CYS A 51 -12.49 17.41 19.37
N LYS A 52 -13.80 17.32 19.13
CA LYS A 52 -14.47 16.23 18.39
C LYS A 52 -14.26 16.25 16.85
N PHE A 53 -13.38 17.12 16.35
CA PHE A 53 -13.17 17.35 14.92
C PHE A 53 -11.73 17.02 14.54
N VAL A 54 -11.52 16.46 13.34
CA VAL A 54 -10.23 15.94 12.86
C VAL A 54 -9.16 17.04 12.82
N HIS A 55 -7.95 16.71 13.29
CA HIS A 55 -6.77 17.58 13.38
C HIS A 55 -5.62 17.11 12.47
N ASP A 56 -5.92 16.80 11.20
CA ASP A 56 -4.88 16.34 10.26
C ASP A 56 -3.93 17.50 9.85
N LYS A 57 -2.64 17.29 10.08
CA LYS A 57 -1.55 18.21 9.72
C LYS A 57 -1.11 18.10 8.26
N GLN A 58 -1.51 17.03 7.57
CA GLN A 58 -1.17 16.76 6.17
C GLN A 58 -2.25 17.20 5.18
N LEU A 59 -3.46 17.49 5.65
CA LEU A 59 -4.55 18.03 4.85
C LEU A 59 -4.17 19.34 4.13
N CYS A 60 -4.50 19.43 2.85
CA CYS A 60 -4.27 20.62 2.04
C CYS A 60 -5.24 21.74 2.42
N LEU A 61 -4.71 22.86 2.92
CA LEU A 61 -5.51 24.01 3.32
C LEU A 61 -6.27 24.67 2.15
N TYR A 62 -5.71 24.62 0.93
CA TYR A 62 -6.35 25.19 -0.25
C TYR A 62 -7.52 24.32 -0.69
N PHE A 63 -7.29 23.02 -0.92
CA PHE A 63 -8.33 22.05 -1.25
C PHE A 63 -9.48 22.06 -0.23
N TRP A 64 -9.17 21.99 1.06
CA TRP A 64 -10.19 22.07 2.12
C TRP A 64 -11.02 23.37 2.08
N LYS A 65 -10.42 24.49 1.69
CA LYS A 65 -11.08 25.81 1.71
C LYS A 65 -11.93 26.06 0.46
N SER A 66 -11.49 25.61 -0.71
CA SER A 66 -12.10 25.98 -2.00
C SER A 66 -12.43 24.81 -2.93
N GLY A 67 -12.03 23.57 -2.62
CA GLY A 67 -12.13 22.42 -3.53
C GLY A 67 -10.98 22.39 -4.53
N ASP A 68 -10.59 23.56 -5.03
CA ASP A 68 -9.47 23.69 -5.96
C ASP A 68 -8.11 23.77 -5.23
N CYS A 69 -7.15 22.97 -5.72
CA CYS A 69 -5.74 23.09 -5.38
C CYS A 69 -4.91 23.31 -6.65
N LYS A 70 -4.05 24.33 -6.65
CA LYS A 70 -3.18 24.68 -7.79
C LYS A 70 -2.27 23.54 -8.28
N PHE A 71 -2.02 22.53 -7.44
CA PHE A 71 -1.14 21.40 -7.75
C PHE A 71 -1.88 20.12 -8.15
N GLY A 72 -3.22 20.14 -8.19
CA GLY A 72 -4.03 18.95 -8.55
C GLY A 72 -3.61 17.70 -7.78
N ASP A 73 -3.48 16.58 -8.47
CA ASP A 73 -3.11 15.28 -7.90
C ASP A 73 -1.62 15.17 -7.53
N GLU A 74 -0.77 16.10 -7.99
CA GLU A 74 0.65 16.20 -7.60
C GLU A 74 0.86 16.98 -6.28
N CYS A 75 -0.22 17.31 -5.57
CA CYS A 75 -0.11 18.06 -4.31
C CYS A 75 0.59 17.23 -3.22
N ARG A 76 1.64 17.79 -2.63
CA ARG A 76 2.38 17.20 -1.48
C ARG A 76 1.57 17.20 -0.15
N ARG A 77 0.25 17.32 -0.21
CA ARG A 77 -0.69 17.45 0.91
C ARG A 77 -1.99 16.73 0.58
N ASN A 78 -2.58 16.06 1.55
CA ASN A 78 -3.75 15.21 1.36
C ASN A 78 -4.95 16.04 0.85
N HIS A 79 -5.61 15.55 -0.20
CA HIS A 79 -6.89 16.04 -0.71
C HIS A 79 -8.07 15.18 -0.21
N PHE A 80 -7.87 14.44 0.89
CA PHE A 80 -8.86 13.57 1.51
C PHE A 80 -8.71 13.61 3.04
N VAL A 81 -9.78 13.37 3.78
CA VAL A 81 -9.76 13.37 5.25
C VAL A 81 -9.45 11.96 5.76
N THR A 82 -8.31 11.76 6.41
CA THR A 82 -8.07 10.54 7.17
C THR A 82 -8.91 10.57 8.45
N VAL A 83 -10.04 9.87 8.47
CA VAL A 83 -10.81 9.63 9.70
C VAL A 83 -10.21 8.41 10.40
N PRO A 84 -9.67 8.53 11.63
CA PRO A 84 -9.24 7.36 12.39
C PRO A 84 -10.46 6.52 12.80
N ASP A 85 -10.44 5.24 12.47
CA ASP A 85 -11.48 4.29 12.87
C ASP A 85 -11.49 4.16 14.41
N PRO A 86 -12.62 4.38 15.11
CA PRO A 86 -12.70 4.30 16.56
C PRO A 86 -12.43 2.90 17.14
N ASN A 87 -12.28 1.85 16.31
CA ASN A 87 -11.95 0.49 16.75
C ASN A 87 -10.51 0.06 16.41
N ALA A 88 -9.70 0.92 15.80
CA ALA A 88 -8.28 0.63 15.54
C ALA A 88 -7.43 0.91 16.79
N LYS A 89 -6.73 -0.10 17.30
CA LYS A 89 -5.68 0.08 18.32
C LYS A 89 -4.47 0.77 17.69
N GLU A 90 -3.90 1.73 18.40
CA GLU A 90 -2.77 2.53 17.94
C GLU A 90 -1.51 1.68 17.70
N GLU A 91 -1.05 1.60 16.45
CA GLU A 91 0.36 1.31 16.12
C GLU A 91 0.93 2.46 15.26
N GLU A 92 2.09 2.97 15.70
CA GLU A 92 2.68 4.21 15.19
C GLU A 92 3.54 3.95 13.94
N VAL A 93 3.05 4.36 12.76
CA VAL A 93 3.79 4.24 11.50
C VAL A 93 4.75 5.41 11.31
N ALA A 94 6.05 5.13 11.32
CA ALA A 94 7.09 6.14 11.11
C ALA A 94 8.23 5.65 10.19
N ALA A 95 8.04 5.74 8.86
CA ALA A 95 9.13 5.76 7.89
C ALA A 95 8.68 6.26 6.50
N ALA A 96 9.01 7.52 6.14
CA ALA A 96 9.13 7.98 4.75
C ALA A 96 9.77 9.38 4.67
N ALA A 97 11.09 9.46 4.51
CA ALA A 97 11.81 10.62 3.93
C ALA A 97 13.29 10.27 3.71
N SER A 98 13.63 9.76 2.52
CA SER A 98 15.00 9.84 2.00
C SER A 98 15.10 11.04 1.05
N GLY A 99 16.21 11.77 1.15
CA GLY A 99 16.59 12.83 0.25
C GLY A 99 18.03 13.21 0.57
N GLY A 100 18.92 13.08 -0.40
CA GLY A 100 20.31 13.49 -0.27
C GLY A 100 20.62 14.61 -1.26
N GLU A 101 21.64 15.40 -0.96
CA GLU A 101 22.63 15.89 -1.93
C GLU A 101 23.84 16.53 -1.19
N GLU A 102 24.91 16.64 -1.97
CA GLU A 102 26.29 17.16 -1.81
C GLU A 102 26.49 18.49 -1.02
N GLU A 103 27.69 19.01 -0.76
CA GLU A 103 29.09 18.55 -0.54
C GLU A 103 29.84 19.81 -0.01
N GLU A 104 30.67 19.75 1.05
CA GLU A 104 31.90 20.57 1.08
C GLU A 104 32.95 20.15 2.14
N LYS A 105 34.23 20.33 1.79
CA LYS A 105 35.40 20.15 2.66
C LYS A 105 35.88 21.50 3.24
N LYS A 106 36.22 21.57 4.54
CA LYS A 106 37.59 21.88 5.05
C LYS A 106 37.69 22.25 6.56
N LYS A 107 38.77 21.73 7.15
CA LYS A 107 39.71 22.35 8.14
C LYS A 107 39.22 22.95 9.47
N LYS A 108 39.76 22.39 10.57
CA LYS A 108 40.09 23.11 11.84
C LYS A 108 41.08 24.27 11.57
N PRO A 109 41.11 25.36 12.40
CA PRO A 109 41.99 25.35 13.59
C PRO A 109 41.53 26.13 14.85
N GLN A 110 41.99 25.61 16.00
CA GLN A 110 42.44 26.25 17.25
C GLN A 110 42.04 27.70 17.68
N ALA A 111 41.41 27.76 18.87
CA ALA A 111 41.90 28.38 20.13
C ALA A 111 41.81 29.91 20.47
N LYS A 112 41.33 30.13 21.72
CA LYS A 112 41.87 30.95 22.84
C LYS A 112 41.17 32.27 23.29
N LYS A 113 41.14 32.41 24.64
CA LYS A 113 40.76 33.54 25.53
C LYS A 113 39.25 33.90 25.58
N GLY A 114 38.60 34.10 26.73
CA GLY A 114 38.97 33.92 28.15
C GLY A 114 38.65 35.14 29.03
N LYS A 115 38.10 34.94 30.26
CA LYS A 115 38.23 35.86 31.41
C LYS A 115 37.73 35.24 32.74
N ASP A 116 38.30 35.77 33.83
CA ASP A 116 38.40 35.18 35.16
C ASP A 116 37.29 35.52 36.17
N LYS A 117 37.21 34.75 37.27
CA LYS A 117 37.37 35.27 38.66
C LYS A 117 37.53 34.15 39.73
N LYS A 118 38.69 34.13 40.40
CA LYS A 118 39.03 33.43 41.68
C LYS A 118 38.86 34.44 42.85
N PRO A 119 38.40 34.08 44.08
CA PRO A 119 39.27 33.68 45.22
C PRO A 119 38.59 32.74 46.28
N LYS A 120 39.26 32.15 47.29
CA LYS A 120 40.68 32.03 47.67
C LYS A 120 40.89 30.76 48.53
N ASP A 121 42.17 30.40 48.70
CA ASP A 121 42.68 29.25 49.45
C ASP A 121 42.77 29.50 50.97
N LYS A 122 42.94 28.42 51.77
CA LYS A 122 43.94 28.37 52.86
C LYS A 122 44.22 26.95 53.36
N GLU A 123 45.49 26.70 53.71
CA GLU A 123 46.07 25.41 54.08
C GLU A 123 46.17 25.21 55.60
N ALA A 124 46.30 23.95 56.04
CA ALA A 124 47.22 23.56 57.12
C ALA A 124 47.49 22.03 57.12
N LYS A 125 48.69 21.65 57.56
CA LYS A 125 49.30 20.31 57.77
C LYS A 125 50.33 20.50 58.93
N PRO A 126 51.13 19.54 59.46
CA PRO A 126 51.31 18.09 59.17
C PRO A 126 51.67 17.16 60.40
N LYS A 127 52.11 15.90 60.10
CA LYS A 127 52.92 14.92 60.92
C LYS A 127 52.24 14.34 62.19
N GLY A 128 52.39 13.07 62.60
CA GLY A 128 53.08 11.83 62.13
C GLY A 128 52.74 10.65 63.09
N ASP A 129 53.26 9.41 63.04
CA ASP A 129 54.11 8.72 62.05
C ASP A 129 53.99 7.15 62.09
N LYS A 130 55.04 6.36 62.44
CA LYS A 130 55.14 4.87 62.37
C LYS A 130 55.75 4.22 63.67
N PRO A 131 55.85 2.87 63.86
CA PRO A 131 55.20 1.70 63.22
C PRO A 131 54.82 0.49 64.18
N LYS A 132 54.37 -0.64 63.57
CA LYS A 132 54.46 -2.09 63.94
C LYS A 132 53.39 -2.80 64.81
N ASN A 133 52.90 -3.94 64.25
CA ASN A 133 52.56 -5.26 64.84
C ASN A 133 51.54 -5.34 66.02
N ASP A 134 50.69 -6.38 66.21
CA ASP A 134 50.62 -7.78 65.72
C ASP A 134 49.17 -8.21 65.36
N ALA A 135 48.99 -9.45 64.88
CA ALA A 135 47.69 -10.10 64.56
C ALA A 135 47.24 -11.06 65.71
N PRO A 136 46.09 -11.79 65.67
CA PRO A 136 45.05 -11.87 64.62
C PRO A 136 43.58 -11.90 65.15
N LYS A 137 42.65 -12.18 64.21
CA LYS A 137 41.40 -13.00 64.34
C LYS A 137 40.04 -12.27 64.33
N GLU A 138 39.07 -13.00 63.76
CA GLU A 138 37.60 -12.81 63.75
C GLU A 138 37.04 -11.65 62.89
N THR A 139 36.04 -11.80 62.03
CA THR A 139 35.52 -12.88 61.15
C THR A 139 34.44 -12.21 60.29
N GLU A 140 34.46 -12.45 58.98
CA GLU A 140 33.28 -12.53 58.10
C GLU A 140 32.05 -11.62 58.35
N LYS A 141 32.03 -10.36 57.84
CA LYS A 141 30.74 -9.78 57.35
C LYS A 141 30.73 -8.60 56.36
N GLN A 142 31.84 -8.16 55.75
CA GLN A 142 31.82 -6.93 54.92
C GLN A 142 32.40 -6.99 53.48
N GLU A 143 32.74 -8.17 52.95
CA GLU A 143 33.19 -8.31 51.55
C GLU A 143 32.13 -8.85 50.55
N ALA A 144 31.04 -9.46 51.04
CA ALA A 144 30.04 -10.09 50.16
C ALA A 144 29.25 -9.08 49.30
N ASP A 145 28.92 -7.91 49.84
CA ASP A 145 28.00 -6.96 49.20
C ASP A 145 28.59 -6.20 48.00
N LYS A 146 29.91 -5.94 47.97
CA LYS A 146 30.54 -5.21 46.86
C LYS A 146 30.75 -6.06 45.61
N LYS A 147 30.92 -7.39 45.73
CA LYS A 147 30.99 -8.30 44.57
C LYS A 147 29.61 -8.55 43.95
N ASN A 148 28.56 -8.72 44.76
CA ASN A 148 27.22 -9.02 44.25
C ASN A 148 26.59 -7.85 43.48
N LYS A 149 26.84 -6.61 43.92
CA LYS A 149 26.36 -5.38 43.23
C LYS A 149 27.04 -5.12 41.87
N LYS A 150 28.19 -5.74 41.60
CA LYS A 150 28.90 -5.64 40.31
C LYS A 150 28.49 -6.73 39.31
N LYS A 151 28.13 -7.94 39.78
CA LYS A 151 27.58 -9.01 38.92
C LYS A 151 26.17 -8.69 38.41
N LYS A 152 25.26 -8.22 39.28
CA LYS A 152 23.84 -7.97 38.95
C LYS A 152 23.57 -6.80 37.99
N LYS A 153 24.59 -6.05 37.55
CA LYS A 153 24.44 -4.88 36.66
C LYS A 153 24.73 -5.15 35.17
N ASN A 154 25.19 -6.36 34.82
CA ASN A 154 25.55 -6.71 33.43
C ASN A 154 24.49 -7.53 32.67
N GLU A 155 23.46 -8.06 33.35
CA GLU A 155 22.45 -8.96 32.74
C GLU A 155 21.19 -8.23 32.22
N ARG A 156 21.22 -6.90 32.10
CA ARG A 156 20.03 -6.09 31.70
C ARG A 156 20.24 -5.09 30.57
N ARG A 157 21.39 -5.10 29.90
CA ARG A 157 21.51 -4.46 28.58
C ARG A 157 21.06 -5.49 27.54
N GLN A 158 19.78 -5.45 27.18
CA GLN A 158 19.34 -6.11 25.95
C GLN A 158 20.23 -5.61 24.81
N PRO A 159 20.68 -6.50 23.89
CA PRO A 159 21.43 -6.07 22.72
C PRO A 159 20.60 -5.03 21.97
N THR A 160 21.18 -3.87 21.70
CA THR A 160 20.52 -2.83 20.90
C THR A 160 20.22 -3.43 19.52
N LYS A 161 18.93 -3.67 19.23
CA LYS A 161 18.48 -4.14 17.92
C LYS A 161 19.05 -3.19 16.87
N LYS A 162 19.80 -3.72 15.92
CA LYS A 162 20.22 -2.96 14.74
C LYS A 162 19.01 -2.85 13.81
N ASN A 163 18.85 -1.70 13.17
CA ASN A 163 17.84 -1.50 12.13
C ASN A 163 18.23 -2.19 10.81
N THR A 164 19.52 -2.39 10.58
CA THR A 164 20.06 -3.04 9.39
C THR A 164 20.95 -4.21 9.82
N GLU A 165 20.58 -5.42 9.38
CA GLU A 165 21.30 -6.66 9.71
C GLU A 165 22.31 -7.04 8.62
N ASN A 166 21.99 -6.78 7.35
CA ASN A 166 22.85 -7.04 6.20
C ASN A 166 23.06 -5.77 5.36
N PHE A 167 24.29 -5.58 4.86
CA PHE A 167 24.69 -4.50 3.95
C PHE A 167 25.16 -5.04 2.57
N GLU A 168 25.24 -6.35 2.41
CA GLU A 168 25.49 -6.99 1.11
C GLU A 168 24.26 -6.83 0.22
N PRO A 169 24.40 -6.33 -1.03
CA PRO A 169 23.27 -6.22 -1.96
C PRO A 169 22.62 -7.59 -2.23
N MET A 170 21.28 -7.64 -2.21
CA MET A 170 20.55 -8.84 -2.60
C MET A 170 20.64 -9.02 -4.12
N THR A 171 21.42 -10.01 -4.55
CA THR A 171 21.62 -10.37 -5.97
C THR A 171 20.93 -11.68 -6.36
N LYS A 172 20.35 -12.40 -5.40
CA LYS A 172 19.58 -13.62 -5.64
C LYS A 172 18.21 -13.29 -6.27
N PRO A 173 17.65 -14.18 -7.11
CA PRO A 173 16.26 -14.09 -7.52
C PRO A 173 15.31 -13.92 -6.33
N VAL A 174 14.28 -13.09 -6.50
CA VAL A 174 13.19 -12.98 -5.52
C VAL A 174 12.21 -14.13 -5.69
N ASP A 175 11.62 -14.61 -4.60
CA ASP A 175 10.66 -15.73 -4.62
C ASP A 175 9.32 -15.36 -5.30
N LEU A 176 8.97 -14.07 -5.24
CA LEU A 176 7.78 -13.47 -5.82
C LEU A 176 8.08 -12.01 -6.20
N ARG A 177 7.75 -11.58 -7.43
CA ARG A 177 7.82 -10.18 -7.87
C ARG A 177 6.41 -9.68 -8.19
N ILE A 178 5.88 -8.75 -7.41
CA ILE A 178 4.63 -8.06 -7.78
C ILE A 178 4.99 -6.90 -8.71
N THR A 179 4.35 -6.86 -9.88
CA THR A 179 4.44 -5.77 -10.85
C THR A 179 3.03 -5.35 -11.28
N TYR A 180 2.91 -4.22 -11.96
CA TYR A 180 1.62 -3.74 -12.46
C TYR A 180 1.78 -3.03 -13.80
N ASP A 181 0.69 -3.03 -14.57
CA ASP A 181 0.46 -2.12 -15.68
C ASP A 181 -0.91 -1.48 -15.43
N LEU A 182 -1.10 -0.20 -15.72
CA LEU A 182 -2.40 0.43 -15.45
C LEU A 182 -3.46 0.01 -16.47
N GLY A 183 -3.09 -0.44 -17.67
CA GLY A 183 -4.02 -0.89 -18.71
C GLY A 183 -4.95 0.19 -19.27
N SER A 184 -4.64 1.47 -19.03
CA SER A 184 -5.49 2.63 -19.38
C SER A 184 -4.93 3.55 -20.47
N LYS A 185 -3.77 3.23 -21.03
CA LYS A 185 -3.08 4.03 -22.06
C LYS A 185 -2.60 3.19 -23.24
N ASP A 186 -2.07 2.01 -22.95
CA ASP A 186 -1.49 1.11 -23.94
C ASP A 186 -2.45 -0.06 -24.19
N GLU A 187 -2.69 -0.39 -25.46
CA GLU A 187 -3.50 -1.55 -25.88
C GLU A 187 -2.82 -2.89 -25.55
N LYS A 188 -1.55 -2.86 -25.13
CA LYS A 188 -0.72 -4.03 -24.86
C LYS A 188 0.10 -3.85 -23.60
N PHE A 189 0.30 -4.95 -22.88
CA PHE A 189 1.15 -5.04 -21.71
C PHE A 189 2.60 -4.69 -22.08
N SER A 190 3.13 -3.64 -21.46
CA SER A 190 4.42 -3.04 -21.83
C SER A 190 5.58 -3.49 -20.93
N THR A 191 5.28 -4.01 -19.74
CA THR A 191 6.28 -4.28 -18.71
C THR A 191 7.02 -5.61 -18.97
N PRO A 192 8.37 -5.66 -18.89
CA PRO A 192 9.11 -6.91 -19.07
C PRO A 192 8.77 -7.98 -18.01
N LEU A 193 8.13 -9.06 -18.45
CA LEU A 193 7.75 -10.20 -17.60
C LEU A 193 8.96 -11.03 -17.17
N THR A 194 8.94 -11.53 -15.94
CA THR A 194 9.77 -12.65 -15.51
C THR A 194 8.94 -13.85 -15.08
N ALA A 195 9.57 -15.03 -15.01
CA ALA A 195 8.94 -16.25 -14.50
C ALA A 195 8.45 -16.14 -13.04
N ARG A 196 8.91 -15.14 -12.28
CA ARG A 196 8.57 -14.87 -10.86
C ARG A 196 7.43 -13.87 -10.66
N ASP A 197 6.80 -13.43 -11.74
CA ASP A 197 5.85 -12.32 -11.66
C ASP A 197 4.48 -12.76 -11.13
N VAL A 198 3.89 -11.84 -10.35
CA VAL A 198 2.45 -11.61 -10.28
C VAL A 198 2.20 -10.22 -10.82
N VAL A 199 1.28 -10.09 -11.76
CA VAL A 199 0.93 -8.85 -12.45
C VAL A 199 -0.44 -8.39 -11.99
N LEU A 200 -0.61 -7.10 -11.73
CA LEU A 200 -1.91 -6.46 -11.54
C LEU A 200 -2.21 -5.52 -12.72
N VAL A 201 -3.44 -5.58 -13.25
CA VAL A 201 -3.92 -4.66 -14.29
C VAL A 201 -5.32 -4.15 -13.90
N PRO A 202 -5.41 -3.08 -13.10
CA PRO A 202 -6.67 -2.69 -12.47
C PRO A 202 -7.66 -2.00 -13.42
N ASN A 203 -7.20 -1.36 -14.51
CA ASN A 203 -8.07 -0.53 -15.36
C ASN A 203 -8.29 -1.08 -16.79
N LEU A 204 -7.89 -2.33 -17.10
CA LEU A 204 -8.06 -2.90 -18.45
C LEU A 204 -9.54 -2.98 -18.91
N PHE A 205 -10.47 -2.95 -17.96
CA PHE A 205 -11.92 -2.93 -18.19
C PHE A 205 -12.60 -1.67 -17.60
N SER A 206 -11.85 -0.58 -17.37
CA SER A 206 -12.41 0.66 -16.79
C SER A 206 -13.27 1.49 -17.75
N ASP A 207 -13.31 1.11 -19.03
CA ASP A 207 -14.24 1.61 -20.04
C ASP A 207 -15.69 1.13 -19.80
N PHE A 208 -15.87 0.05 -19.03
CA PHE A 208 -17.18 -0.44 -18.59
C PHE A 208 -17.59 0.16 -17.25
N LYS A 209 -18.91 0.33 -17.04
CA LYS A 209 -19.42 0.75 -15.73
C LYS A 209 -19.28 -0.39 -14.72
N LYS A 210 -19.04 -0.04 -13.45
CA LYS A 210 -18.96 -1.00 -12.35
C LYS A 210 -20.18 -1.93 -12.33
N GLY A 211 -19.94 -3.23 -12.38
CA GLY A 211 -20.95 -4.29 -12.39
C GLY A 211 -21.60 -4.57 -13.76
N GLU A 212 -21.29 -3.80 -14.81
CA GLU A 212 -21.90 -3.96 -16.13
C GLU A 212 -21.56 -5.31 -16.77
N LEU A 213 -20.27 -5.69 -16.76
CA LEU A 213 -19.82 -6.97 -17.30
C LEU A 213 -20.31 -8.15 -16.45
N TYR A 214 -20.42 -7.99 -15.13
CA TYR A 214 -21.05 -8.99 -14.26
C TYR A 214 -22.52 -9.23 -14.68
N ALA A 215 -23.29 -8.16 -14.84
CA ALA A 215 -24.69 -8.24 -15.22
C ALA A 215 -24.88 -8.85 -16.62
N LYS A 216 -24.06 -8.45 -17.60
CA LYS A 216 -24.06 -9.02 -18.95
C LYS A 216 -23.74 -10.52 -18.96
N LEU A 217 -22.65 -10.95 -18.30
CA LEU A 217 -22.26 -12.36 -18.21
C LEU A 217 -23.35 -13.21 -17.55
N MET A 218 -23.96 -12.74 -16.46
CA MET A 218 -25.04 -13.46 -15.79
C MET A 218 -26.30 -13.53 -16.67
N HIS A 219 -26.70 -12.42 -17.29
CA HIS A 219 -27.84 -12.38 -18.19
C HIS A 219 -27.66 -13.31 -19.40
N GLU A 220 -26.48 -13.31 -20.03
CA GLU A 220 -26.17 -14.23 -21.13
C GLU A 220 -26.19 -15.69 -20.67
N LEU A 221 -25.58 -16.00 -19.52
CA LEU A 221 -25.54 -17.36 -18.98
C LEU A 221 -26.94 -17.91 -18.66
N ASP A 222 -27.82 -17.10 -18.07
CA ASP A 222 -29.17 -17.51 -17.70
C ASP A 222 -30.13 -17.57 -18.90
N ASN A 223 -29.89 -16.79 -19.96
CA ASN A 223 -30.73 -16.77 -21.17
C ASN A 223 -30.17 -17.59 -22.36
N CYS A 224 -28.98 -18.19 -22.26
CA CYS A 224 -28.39 -18.96 -23.38
C CYS A 224 -29.13 -20.27 -23.71
N GLY A 225 -30.03 -20.74 -22.83
CA GLY A 225 -30.80 -21.97 -23.00
C GLY A 225 -29.99 -23.26 -22.86
N ILE A 226 -28.73 -23.19 -22.42
CA ILE A 226 -27.81 -24.33 -22.27
C ILE A 226 -27.49 -24.54 -20.78
N PRO A 227 -27.59 -25.78 -20.25
CA PRO A 227 -27.17 -26.09 -18.88
C PRO A 227 -25.71 -25.70 -18.60
N ARG A 228 -25.43 -25.26 -17.37
CA ARG A 228 -24.14 -24.65 -16.98
C ARG A 228 -22.96 -25.62 -17.06
N GLU A 229 -23.23 -26.91 -17.06
CA GLU A 229 -22.30 -28.03 -17.18
C GLU A 229 -21.91 -28.33 -18.64
N GLN A 230 -22.60 -27.73 -19.62
CA GLN A 230 -22.40 -27.95 -21.06
C GLN A 230 -21.62 -26.79 -21.72
N HIS A 231 -21.48 -26.84 -23.04
CA HIS A 231 -20.68 -25.91 -23.84
C HIS A 231 -21.39 -24.55 -24.11
N TRP A 232 -21.82 -23.86 -23.06
CA TRP A 232 -22.54 -22.58 -23.17
C TRP A 232 -21.70 -21.39 -23.65
N LYS A 233 -20.36 -21.44 -23.52
CA LYS A 233 -19.45 -20.30 -23.80
C LYS A 233 -19.68 -19.66 -25.17
N ALA A 234 -19.85 -20.47 -26.23
CA ALA A 234 -20.11 -20.01 -27.59
C ALA A 234 -21.50 -19.36 -27.80
N LYS A 235 -22.29 -19.18 -26.73
CA LYS A 235 -23.54 -18.41 -26.68
C LYS A 235 -23.44 -17.18 -25.75
N CYS A 236 -22.25 -16.89 -25.22
CA CYS A 236 -21.99 -15.82 -24.25
C CYS A 236 -20.97 -14.83 -24.85
N PRO A 237 -21.37 -13.93 -25.77
CA PRO A 237 -20.46 -13.02 -26.45
C PRO A 237 -19.68 -12.09 -25.51
N THR A 238 -20.20 -11.80 -24.30
CA THR A 238 -19.43 -11.05 -23.29
C THR A 238 -18.27 -11.89 -22.73
N PHE A 239 -18.38 -13.23 -22.69
CA PHE A 239 -17.25 -14.09 -22.32
C PHE A 239 -16.13 -14.00 -23.36
N ASP A 240 -16.47 -14.09 -24.65
CA ASP A 240 -15.52 -14.01 -25.75
C ASP A 240 -14.81 -12.63 -25.74
N LEU A 241 -15.57 -11.52 -25.65
CA LEU A 241 -15.05 -10.15 -25.51
C LEU A 241 -14.01 -10.03 -24.39
N VAL A 242 -14.31 -10.59 -23.22
CA VAL A 242 -13.39 -10.57 -22.06
C VAL A 242 -12.13 -11.37 -22.37
N THR A 243 -12.25 -12.56 -22.95
CA THR A 243 -11.08 -13.40 -23.25
C THR A 243 -10.22 -12.85 -24.39
N ASP A 244 -10.81 -12.24 -25.41
CA ASP A 244 -10.09 -11.62 -26.52
C ASP A 244 -9.32 -10.38 -26.05
N ARG A 245 -9.90 -9.51 -25.20
CA ARG A 245 -9.14 -8.39 -24.63
C ARG A 245 -7.95 -8.85 -23.79
N LEU A 246 -8.09 -9.92 -22.99
CA LEU A 246 -6.96 -10.49 -22.24
C LEU A 246 -5.88 -11.05 -23.18
N LYS A 247 -6.30 -11.72 -24.26
CA LYS A 247 -5.41 -12.26 -25.30
C LYS A 247 -4.63 -11.16 -26.01
N GLU A 248 -5.30 -10.09 -26.44
CA GLU A 248 -4.67 -8.96 -27.13
C GLU A 248 -3.71 -8.21 -26.22
N PHE A 249 -4.16 -7.87 -25.00
CA PHE A 249 -3.37 -7.10 -24.06
C PHE A 249 -2.08 -7.82 -23.64
N PHE A 250 -2.16 -9.08 -23.22
CA PHE A 250 -0.96 -9.84 -22.82
C PHE A 250 -0.21 -10.49 -24.00
N SER A 251 -0.71 -10.35 -25.24
CA SER A 251 -0.26 -11.17 -26.38
C SER A 251 -0.28 -12.67 -26.06
N LEU A 252 -1.34 -13.11 -25.36
CA LEU A 252 -1.49 -14.44 -24.76
C LEU A 252 -2.11 -15.44 -25.74
N ASP A 253 -1.37 -16.48 -26.08
CA ASP A 253 -1.87 -17.63 -26.83
C ASP A 253 -2.67 -18.56 -25.89
N ILE A 254 -3.97 -18.26 -25.75
CA ILE A 254 -4.91 -18.96 -24.87
C ILE A 254 -5.08 -20.43 -25.29
N LYS A 255 -4.77 -21.35 -24.39
CA LYS A 255 -4.97 -22.80 -24.55
C LYS A 255 -6.22 -23.33 -23.86
N ALA A 256 -6.65 -22.69 -22.78
CA ALA A 256 -7.85 -23.07 -22.03
C ALA A 256 -8.44 -21.88 -21.27
N THR A 257 -9.75 -21.93 -21.00
CA THR A 257 -10.43 -20.93 -20.17
C THR A 257 -11.40 -21.56 -19.17
N ARG A 258 -11.64 -20.90 -18.03
CA ARG A 258 -12.63 -21.31 -17.01
C ARG A 258 -13.44 -20.11 -16.56
N PHE A 259 -14.71 -20.36 -16.29
CA PHE A 259 -15.62 -19.43 -15.64
C PHE A 259 -15.93 -19.99 -14.25
N ASN A 260 -15.64 -19.23 -13.19
CA ASN A 260 -16.04 -19.56 -11.83
C ASN A 260 -17.05 -18.49 -11.38
N TRP A 261 -18.26 -18.90 -10.97
CA TRP A 261 -19.21 -18.02 -10.32
C TRP A 261 -19.30 -18.36 -8.83
N TYR A 262 -19.02 -17.37 -8.01
CA TYR A 262 -19.22 -17.39 -6.56
C TYR A 262 -20.53 -16.65 -6.30
N LYS A 263 -21.52 -17.33 -5.71
CA LYS A 263 -22.86 -16.76 -5.49
C LYS A 263 -22.86 -15.65 -4.43
N ASP A 264 -22.04 -15.84 -3.41
CA ASP A 264 -21.89 -15.01 -2.22
C ASP A 264 -20.42 -15.04 -1.77
N THR A 265 -20.10 -14.35 -0.67
CA THR A 265 -18.73 -14.32 -0.14
C THR A 265 -18.37 -15.43 0.85
N SER A 266 -19.29 -16.38 1.10
CA SER A 266 -18.99 -17.62 1.81
C SER A 266 -18.23 -18.62 0.94
N GLN A 267 -18.35 -18.54 -0.38
CA GLN A 267 -17.67 -19.45 -1.31
C GLN A 267 -16.22 -19.00 -1.56
N TRP A 268 -15.29 -19.96 -1.59
CA TRP A 268 -13.85 -19.72 -1.73
C TRP A 268 -13.20 -20.70 -2.71
N LYS A 269 -11.93 -20.46 -3.05
CA LYS A 269 -11.08 -21.42 -3.77
C LYS A 269 -9.87 -21.74 -2.90
N PRO A 270 -9.66 -23.01 -2.49
CA PRO A 270 -8.54 -23.37 -1.63
C PRO A 270 -7.21 -23.16 -2.34
N PHE A 271 -6.12 -23.00 -1.56
CA PHE A 271 -4.77 -22.90 -2.08
C PHE A 271 -4.40 -24.15 -2.89
N HIS A 272 -4.11 -23.96 -4.17
CA HIS A 272 -3.77 -25.01 -5.12
C HIS A 272 -2.73 -24.51 -6.14
N PHE A 273 -2.08 -25.44 -6.82
CA PHE A 273 -1.31 -25.13 -8.02
C PHE A 273 -2.18 -25.33 -9.27
N ASP A 274 -1.97 -24.52 -10.30
CA ASP A 274 -2.53 -24.83 -11.61
C ASP A 274 -1.86 -26.08 -12.20
N ALA A 275 -2.59 -26.79 -13.06
CA ALA A 275 -2.17 -28.08 -13.59
C ALA A 275 -0.82 -28.04 -14.33
N ALA A 276 -0.42 -26.88 -14.87
CA ALA A 276 0.90 -26.66 -15.49
C ALA A 276 2.08 -26.90 -14.53
N ALA A 277 1.95 -26.65 -13.22
CA ALA A 277 3.02 -26.94 -12.26
C ALA A 277 3.13 -28.43 -11.88
N VAL A 278 2.13 -29.25 -12.24
CA VAL A 278 2.04 -30.66 -11.81
C VAL A 278 2.10 -31.63 -12.99
N LYS A 279 1.75 -31.19 -14.21
CA LYS A 279 1.64 -32.04 -15.42
C LYS A 279 2.59 -31.53 -16.50
N PRO A 280 3.70 -32.23 -16.81
CA PRO A 280 4.70 -31.78 -17.78
C PRO A 280 4.15 -31.46 -19.18
N HIS A 281 3.17 -32.24 -19.67
CA HIS A 281 2.54 -32.00 -20.97
C HIS A 281 1.67 -30.73 -21.00
N ILE A 282 1.26 -30.21 -19.84
CA ILE A 282 0.57 -28.91 -19.73
C ILE A 282 1.61 -27.78 -19.57
N ALA A 283 2.65 -28.00 -18.77
CA ALA A 283 3.79 -27.07 -18.63
C ALA A 283 4.42 -26.71 -19.99
N ALA A 284 4.46 -27.67 -20.92
CA ALA A 284 4.99 -27.49 -22.27
C ALA A 284 4.15 -26.54 -23.16
N ILE A 285 2.92 -26.18 -22.77
CA ILE A 285 2.02 -25.32 -23.55
C ILE A 285 1.39 -24.16 -22.75
N GLN A 286 1.66 -24.07 -21.45
CA GLN A 286 1.14 -23.03 -20.56
C GLN A 286 2.24 -22.51 -19.64
N ASN A 287 2.60 -21.24 -19.79
CA ASN A 287 3.57 -20.55 -18.93
C ASN A 287 2.97 -19.36 -18.15
N PHE A 288 1.70 -19.02 -18.41
CA PHE A 288 1.04 -17.84 -17.84
C PHE A 288 -0.44 -18.13 -17.54
N THR A 289 -0.89 -17.71 -16.36
CA THR A 289 -2.31 -17.71 -15.94
C THR A 289 -2.77 -16.28 -15.79
N VAL A 290 -3.94 -15.94 -16.35
CA VAL A 290 -4.58 -14.62 -16.23
C VAL A 290 -6.00 -14.81 -15.66
N GLY A 291 -6.36 -14.02 -14.66
CA GLY A 291 -7.68 -14.01 -14.04
C GLY A 291 -8.26 -12.60 -13.92
N ILE A 292 -9.46 -12.39 -14.45
CA ILE A 292 -10.24 -11.14 -14.34
C ILE A 292 -11.42 -11.37 -13.38
N SER A 293 -11.69 -10.36 -12.54
CA SER A 293 -12.73 -10.38 -11.52
C SER A 293 -13.87 -9.42 -11.85
N PHE A 294 -15.11 -9.86 -11.68
CA PHE A 294 -16.30 -9.00 -11.78
C PHE A 294 -17.24 -9.23 -10.58
N GLY A 295 -17.97 -8.19 -10.17
CA GLY A 295 -18.86 -8.21 -9.00
C GLY A 295 -18.13 -7.87 -7.70
N ALA A 296 -18.39 -8.64 -6.63
CA ALA A 296 -17.85 -8.37 -5.29
C ALA A 296 -16.32 -8.35 -5.26
N THR A 297 -15.73 -7.34 -4.61
CA THR A 297 -14.29 -7.34 -4.29
C THR A 297 -13.98 -8.50 -3.36
N ARG A 298 -12.97 -9.30 -3.71
CA ARG A 298 -12.47 -10.44 -2.91
C ARG A 298 -10.95 -10.55 -3.04
N ASP A 299 -10.27 -11.08 -2.03
CA ASP A 299 -8.83 -11.32 -2.10
C ASP A 299 -8.48 -12.54 -2.96
N ALA A 300 -7.69 -12.32 -4.01
CA ALA A 300 -6.84 -13.36 -4.56
C ALA A 300 -5.58 -13.45 -3.69
N ALA A 301 -5.17 -14.66 -3.36
CA ALA A 301 -4.04 -14.88 -2.45
C ALA A 301 -3.08 -15.95 -2.98
N PHE A 302 -1.81 -15.75 -2.67
CA PHE A 302 -0.69 -16.64 -2.95
C PHE A 302 -0.07 -17.08 -1.63
N GLU A 303 0.12 -18.38 -1.44
CA GLU A 303 0.72 -19.00 -0.27
C GLU A 303 1.97 -19.78 -0.69
N HIS A 304 3.11 -19.42 -0.11
CA HIS A 304 4.38 -20.08 -0.40
C HIS A 304 4.31 -21.56 0.02
N ALA A 305 4.63 -22.47 -0.91
CA ALA A 305 4.39 -23.90 -0.74
C ALA A 305 5.09 -24.51 0.48
N GLU A 306 6.29 -24.01 0.83
CA GLU A 306 7.06 -24.46 2.00
C GLU A 306 6.73 -23.65 3.27
N SER A 307 7.14 -22.38 3.33
CA SER A 307 7.01 -21.52 4.53
C SER A 307 5.58 -21.20 4.99
N LYS A 308 4.57 -21.42 4.14
CA LYS A 308 3.15 -21.04 4.37
C LYS A 308 2.92 -19.53 4.56
N THR A 309 3.87 -18.70 4.16
CA THR A 309 3.68 -17.24 4.08
C THR A 309 2.59 -16.93 3.04
N VAL A 310 1.60 -16.14 3.41
CA VAL A 310 0.51 -15.72 2.52
C VAL A 310 0.69 -14.25 2.12
N VAL A 311 0.53 -13.96 0.84
CA VAL A 311 0.39 -12.62 0.26
C VAL A 311 -0.97 -12.54 -0.40
N SER A 312 -1.79 -11.54 -0.06
CA SER A 312 -3.09 -11.33 -0.70
C SER A 312 -3.16 -9.98 -1.43
N MET A 313 -4.07 -9.89 -2.39
CA MET A 313 -4.33 -8.70 -3.18
C MET A 313 -5.84 -8.60 -3.47
N PRO A 314 -6.52 -7.52 -3.04
CA PRO A 314 -7.92 -7.28 -3.35
C PRO A 314 -8.14 -7.25 -4.87
N GLN A 315 -9.16 -7.98 -5.33
CA GLN A 315 -9.58 -8.02 -6.72
C GLN A 315 -10.98 -7.39 -6.85
N PRO A 316 -11.07 -6.06 -7.04
CA PRO A 316 -12.34 -5.40 -7.29
C PRO A 316 -12.87 -5.72 -8.70
N ASP A 317 -14.12 -5.33 -8.95
CA ASP A 317 -14.76 -5.38 -10.26
C ASP A 317 -13.89 -4.72 -11.35
N GLY A 318 -13.64 -5.42 -12.45
CA GLY A 318 -12.80 -4.98 -13.56
C GLY A 318 -11.29 -5.23 -13.39
N CYS A 319 -10.84 -5.69 -12.22
CA CYS A 319 -9.42 -5.91 -11.95
C CYS A 319 -8.91 -7.27 -12.46
N VAL A 320 -7.80 -7.23 -13.20
CA VAL A 320 -7.04 -8.41 -13.62
C VAL A 320 -5.88 -8.65 -12.66
N TYR A 321 -5.65 -9.92 -12.33
CA TYR A 321 -4.37 -10.42 -11.85
C TYR A 321 -3.85 -11.52 -12.79
N ALA A 322 -2.54 -11.62 -12.94
CA ALA A 322 -1.90 -12.70 -13.70
C ALA A 322 -0.65 -13.20 -12.98
N PHE A 323 -0.18 -14.40 -13.28
CA PHE A 323 1.04 -14.95 -12.70
C PHE A 323 1.74 -15.94 -13.64
N ALA A 324 3.07 -15.98 -13.51
CA ALA A 324 3.96 -16.73 -14.38
C ALA A 324 4.29 -18.15 -13.87
N LYS A 325 4.93 -18.95 -14.74
CA LYS A 325 5.23 -20.37 -14.52
C LYS A 325 5.90 -20.69 -13.19
N ASP A 326 6.98 -19.99 -12.80
CA ASP A 326 7.71 -20.33 -11.58
C ASP A 326 6.95 -19.86 -10.33
N THR A 327 6.21 -18.75 -10.43
CA THR A 327 5.23 -18.34 -9.40
C THR A 327 4.25 -19.48 -9.13
N ASN A 328 3.67 -20.09 -10.16
CA ASN A 328 2.75 -21.22 -10.00
C ASN A 328 3.43 -22.53 -9.51
N VAL A 329 4.75 -22.62 -9.53
CA VAL A 329 5.49 -23.79 -8.99
C VAL A 329 5.85 -23.58 -7.51
N ILE A 330 6.21 -22.36 -7.09
CA ILE A 330 6.57 -22.05 -5.70
C ILE A 330 5.36 -21.66 -4.84
N TRP A 331 4.35 -21.00 -5.43
CA TRP A 331 3.21 -20.46 -4.71
C TRP A 331 1.92 -21.16 -5.12
N ARG A 332 1.20 -21.67 -4.11
CA ARG A 332 -0.19 -22.09 -4.26
C ARG A 332 -1.07 -20.84 -4.30
N HIS A 333 -2.12 -20.81 -5.11
CA HIS A 333 -3.01 -19.66 -5.19
C HIS A 333 -4.46 -20.04 -4.90
N GLY A 334 -5.27 -19.06 -4.50
CA GLY A 334 -6.67 -19.25 -4.11
C GLY A 334 -7.44 -17.93 -4.05
N ILE A 335 -8.74 -18.03 -3.77
CA ILE A 335 -9.62 -16.90 -3.48
C ILE A 335 -10.08 -17.09 -2.03
N LEU A 336 -9.81 -16.12 -1.16
CA LEU A 336 -10.08 -16.23 0.28
C LEU A 336 -11.59 -16.10 0.57
N GLN A 337 -12.08 -16.79 1.61
CA GLN A 337 -13.44 -16.59 2.14
C GLN A 337 -13.51 -15.27 2.93
N ASP A 338 -14.59 -14.51 2.78
CA ASP A 338 -14.80 -13.32 3.62
C ASP A 338 -15.36 -13.70 4.98
N VAL A 339 -14.94 -12.97 6.02
CA VAL A 339 -15.51 -13.05 7.36
C VAL A 339 -15.68 -11.60 7.86
N PRO A 340 -16.92 -11.08 8.03
CA PRO A 340 -18.21 -11.74 7.82
C PRO A 340 -18.53 -12.00 6.34
N VAL A 341 -19.41 -12.98 6.10
CA VAL A 341 -20.00 -13.25 4.78
C VAL A 341 -20.96 -12.13 4.38
N ARG A 342 -20.97 -11.81 3.08
CA ARG A 342 -21.81 -10.84 2.40
C ARG A 342 -22.57 -11.55 1.27
N ASP A 343 -23.82 -11.16 1.05
CA ASP A 343 -24.65 -11.67 -0.05
C ASP A 343 -24.32 -10.90 -1.36
N GLU A 344 -23.07 -11.04 -1.80
CA GLU A 344 -22.54 -10.38 -2.99
C GLU A 344 -21.81 -11.40 -3.88
N GLY A 345 -22.31 -11.57 -5.10
CA GLY A 345 -21.73 -12.50 -6.07
C GLY A 345 -20.46 -11.96 -6.75
N ARG A 346 -19.57 -12.88 -7.14
CA ARG A 346 -18.35 -12.60 -7.90
C ARG A 346 -18.18 -13.59 -9.04
N ILE A 347 -17.75 -13.11 -10.20
CA ILE A 347 -17.29 -13.95 -11.32
C ILE A 347 -15.75 -13.88 -11.39
N SER A 348 -15.13 -15.00 -11.72
CA SER A 348 -13.77 -15.03 -12.28
C SER A 348 -13.78 -15.68 -13.65
N VAL A 349 -13.28 -14.98 -14.66
CA VAL A 349 -12.86 -15.60 -15.92
C VAL A 349 -11.35 -15.81 -15.83
N ILE A 350 -10.92 -17.05 -16.01
CA ILE A 350 -9.50 -17.45 -16.02
C ILE A 350 -9.14 -17.88 -17.43
N ALA A 351 -8.01 -17.40 -17.94
CA ALA A 351 -7.37 -17.86 -19.17
C ALA A 351 -5.97 -18.41 -18.85
N TRP A 352 -5.66 -19.58 -19.39
CA TRP A 352 -4.32 -20.18 -19.34
C TRP A 352 -3.76 -20.24 -20.75
N GLY A 353 -2.50 -19.84 -20.90
CA GLY A 353 -1.88 -19.80 -22.21
C GLY A 353 -0.37 -19.62 -22.16
N TRP A 354 0.16 -19.23 -23.31
CA TRP A 354 1.56 -18.95 -23.51
C TRP A 354 1.79 -17.48 -23.81
N VAL A 355 2.80 -16.88 -23.16
CA VAL A 355 3.33 -15.55 -23.48
C VAL A 355 4.81 -15.70 -23.83
N ASP A 356 5.21 -15.13 -24.96
CA ASP A 356 6.60 -15.15 -25.43
C ASP A 356 7.48 -14.10 -24.72
N ASN A 357 8.80 -14.25 -24.86
CA ASN A 357 9.80 -13.31 -24.34
C ASN A 357 9.80 -13.10 -22.80
N MET A 358 9.15 -13.98 -22.04
CA MET A 358 9.24 -14.02 -20.59
C MET A 358 10.70 -14.30 -20.16
N VAL A 359 11.28 -13.41 -19.36
CA VAL A 359 12.66 -13.51 -18.91
C VAL A 359 12.79 -14.61 -17.85
N ASP A 360 13.62 -15.61 -18.14
CA ASP A 360 13.99 -16.64 -17.18
C ASP A 360 14.91 -16.07 -16.10
N VAL A 361 14.55 -16.33 -14.83
CA VAL A 361 15.29 -15.85 -13.65
C VAL A 361 16.33 -16.87 -13.17
N THR A 362 16.51 -17.96 -13.92
CA THR A 362 17.34 -19.13 -13.61
C THR A 362 18.69 -19.14 -14.34
N ALA A 363 19.39 -18.00 -14.34
CA ALA A 363 20.86 -18.00 -14.41
C ALA A 363 21.44 -16.70 -13.82
N PRO A 364 22.44 -16.75 -12.91
CA PRO A 364 23.46 -15.72 -12.94
C PRO A 364 24.15 -15.82 -14.31
N ALA A 365 24.34 -14.69 -15.00
CA ALA A 365 25.16 -14.68 -16.20
C ALA A 365 26.52 -15.31 -15.87
N ALA A 366 26.93 -16.32 -16.67
CA ALA A 366 28.26 -16.89 -16.53
C ALA A 366 29.25 -15.73 -16.66
N ALA A 367 30.06 -15.51 -15.60
CA ALA A 367 31.04 -14.44 -15.60
C ALA A 367 31.93 -14.62 -16.83
N ALA A 368 31.98 -13.60 -17.69
CA ALA A 368 32.87 -13.60 -18.84
C ALA A 368 34.31 -13.75 -18.31
N SER A 369 34.99 -14.77 -18.85
CA SER A 369 36.33 -15.25 -18.47
C SER A 369 37.42 -14.19 -18.66
#